data_AF-A0A442HD87-F1
#
_entry.id   AF-A0A442HD87-F1
#
_cell.length_a   1.000
_cell.length_b   1.000
_cell.length_c   1.000
_cell.angle_alpha   90.00
_cell.angle_beta   90.00
_cell.angle_gamma   90.00
#
_symmetry.space_group_name_H-M   'P 1'
#
loop_
_entity.id
_entity.type
_entity.pdbx_description
1 polymer ?
#
loop_
_entity_poly.entity_id
_entity_poly.type
_entity_poly.pdbx_seq_one_letter_code
_entity_poly.pdbx_strand_id
1 'polypeptide(L)'
;MADPFDRERFAASVRRRLEGISGRRAVEAWPTLNTAMISRAKRGENLTIGSFLVVCRALRLRPFDYLIDGAKRRRVTRKTILRQAVTASVPCETRSFDHG
;
A
#
# COMPACT_ATOMS: atom_id res chain seq x y z
N MET A 1 -8.85 -16.13 1.59
CA MET A 1 -9.38 -14.85 2.09
C MET A 1 -9.46 -13.93 0.89
N ALA A 2 -10.64 -13.41 0.54
CA ALA A 2 -10.75 -12.51 -0.61
C ALA A 2 -9.87 -11.28 -0.39
N ASP A 3 -9.13 -10.88 -1.43
CA ASP A 3 -8.32 -9.66 -1.39
C ASP A 3 -9.26 -8.46 -1.12
N PRO A 4 -9.05 -7.68 -0.05
CA PRO A 4 -9.91 -6.53 0.23
C PRO A 4 -9.74 -5.38 -0.78
N PHE A 5 -8.88 -5.54 -1.78
CA PHE A 5 -8.58 -4.55 -2.79
C PHE A 5 -9.13 -4.93 -4.17
N ASP A 6 -9.93 -4.04 -4.75
CA ASP A 6 -10.50 -4.17 -6.09
C ASP A 6 -9.45 -3.83 -7.16
N ARG A 7 -8.65 -4.83 -7.52
CA ARG A 7 -7.56 -4.73 -8.51
C ARG A 7 -8.07 -4.46 -9.91
N GLU A 8 -9.21 -5.03 -10.28
CA GLU A 8 -9.77 -4.88 -11.62
C GLU A 8 -10.27 -3.45 -11.84
N ARG A 9 -10.99 -2.90 -10.86
CA ARG A 9 -11.43 -1.49 -10.89
C ARG A 9 -10.24 -0.54 -10.87
N PHE A 10 -9.21 -0.83 -10.08
CA PHE A 10 -7.97 -0.06 -10.10
C PHE A 10 -7.31 -0.06 -11.49
N ALA A 11 -7.13 -1.25 -12.08
CA ALA A 11 -6.53 -1.40 -13.40
C ALA A 11 -7.36 -0.70 -14.50
N ALA A 12 -8.69 -0.75 -14.42
CA ALA A 12 -9.57 -0.04 -15.34
C ALA A 12 -9.41 1.48 -15.22
N SER A 13 -9.39 2.03 -14.00
CA SER A 13 -9.14 3.45 -13.76
C SER A 13 -7.78 3.91 -14.28
N VAL A 14 -6.73 3.12 -14.06
CA VAL A 14 -5.37 3.41 -14.56
C VAL A 14 -5.33 3.38 -16.08
N ARG A 15 -5.93 2.35 -16.71
CA ARG A 15 -6.01 2.24 -18.18
C ARG A 15 -6.71 3.45 -18.80
N ARG A 16 -7.85 3.85 -18.23
CA ARG A 16 -8.61 5.04 -18.67
C ARG A 16 -7.84 6.34 -18.50
N ARG A 17 -7.06 6.51 -17.41
CA ARG A 17 -6.24 7.72 -17.20
C ARG A 17 -5.03 7.81 -18.12
N LEU A 18 -4.53 6.67 -18.58
CA LEU A 18 -3.37 6.56 -19.47
C LEU A 18 -3.77 6.23 -20.91
N GLU A 19 -5.05 6.37 -21.24
CA GLU A 19 -5.55 6.15 -22.59
C GLU A 19 -4.91 7.17 -23.54
N GLY A 20 -4.39 6.70 -24.68
CA GLY A 20 -3.66 7.55 -25.64
C GLY A 20 -2.24 7.96 -25.22
N ILE A 21 -1.76 7.56 -24.04
CA ILE A 21 -0.40 7.88 -23.56
C ILE A 21 0.46 6.61 -23.58
N SER A 22 1.58 6.65 -24.31
CA SER A 22 2.56 5.56 -24.28
C SER A 22 3.26 5.49 -22.91
N GLY A 23 3.72 4.31 -22.51
CA GLY A 23 4.39 4.14 -21.20
C GLY A 23 5.57 5.11 -21.00
N ARG A 24 6.32 5.41 -22.07
CA ARG A 24 7.43 6.36 -22.04
C ARG A 24 6.96 7.80 -21.80
N ARG A 25 5.92 8.24 -22.51
CA ARG A 25 5.31 9.56 -22.29
C ARG A 25 4.71 9.71 -20.90
N ALA A 26 4.17 8.64 -20.34
CA ALA A 26 3.66 8.64 -18.97
C ALA A 26 4.78 8.82 -17.94
N VAL A 27 5.95 8.20 -18.15
CA VAL A 27 7.13 8.43 -17.28
C VAL A 27 7.66 9.86 -17.42
N GLU A 28 7.65 10.43 -18.63
CA GLU A 28 8.02 11.84 -18.84
C GLU A 28 7.06 12.81 -18.14
N ALA A 29 5.76 12.54 -18.20
CA ALA A 29 4.74 13.36 -17.53
C ALA A 29 4.77 13.21 -15.99
N TRP A 30 5.15 12.02 -15.49
CA TRP A 30 5.24 11.72 -14.07
C TRP A 30 6.57 11.02 -13.73
N PRO A 31 7.63 11.79 -13.44
CA PRO A 31 8.97 11.24 -13.18
C PRO A 31 9.05 10.29 -11.97
N THR A 32 8.06 10.37 -11.06
CA THR A 32 7.93 9.47 -9.91
C THR A 32 7.42 8.07 -10.29
N LEU A 33 6.88 7.90 -11.50
CA LEU A 33 6.46 6.63 -12.04
C LEU A 33 7.58 6.02 -12.88
N ASN A 34 7.72 4.70 -12.81
CA ASN A 34 8.52 3.95 -13.77
C ASN A 34 7.63 3.05 -14.63
N THR A 35 8.18 2.60 -15.76
CA THR A 35 7.45 1.78 -16.75
C THR A 35 6.93 0.48 -16.16
N ALA A 36 7.67 -0.12 -15.22
CA ALA A 36 7.24 -1.34 -14.54
C ALA A 36 6.02 -1.10 -13.64
N MET A 37 6.00 -0.02 -12.87
CA MET A 37 4.84 0.39 -12.05
C MET A 37 3.60 0.61 -12.92
N ILE A 38 3.75 1.31 -14.04
CA ILE A 38 2.65 1.57 -14.98
C ILE A 38 2.13 0.26 -15.58
N SER A 39 3.03 -0.62 -16.02
CA SER A 39 2.66 -1.92 -16.60
C SER A 39 1.88 -2.78 -15.60
N ARG A 40 2.42 -2.92 -14.38
CA ARG A 40 1.76 -3.65 -13.29
C ARG A 40 0.40 -3.06 -12.93
N ALA A 41 0.31 -1.74 -12.84
CA ALA A 41 -0.93 -1.04 -12.53
C ALA A 41 -2.00 -1.26 -13.61
N LYS A 42 -1.64 -1.21 -14.90
CA LYS A 42 -2.59 -1.47 -16.01
C LYS A 42 -3.09 -2.92 -16.05
N ARG A 43 -2.29 -3.88 -15.59
CA ARG A 43 -2.62 -5.31 -15.53
C ARG A 43 -3.34 -5.73 -14.25
N GLY A 44 -3.45 -4.85 -13.26
CA GLY A 44 -4.02 -5.18 -11.95
C GLY A 44 -3.13 -6.11 -11.12
N GLU A 45 -1.83 -6.17 -11.43
CA GLU A 45 -0.87 -6.96 -10.68
C GLU A 45 -0.66 -6.42 -9.26
N ASN A 46 -0.05 -7.23 -8.40
CA ASN A 46 0.22 -6.80 -7.03
C ASN A 46 1.31 -5.71 -6.98
N LEU A 47 0.96 -4.57 -6.40
CA LEU A 47 1.85 -3.44 -6.17
C LEU A 47 2.17 -3.35 -4.69
N THR A 48 3.39 -2.93 -4.37
CA THR A 48 3.67 -2.49 -2.99
C THR A 48 2.79 -1.29 -2.65
N ILE A 49 2.46 -1.12 -1.36
CA ILE A 49 1.61 -0.01 -0.91
C ILE A 49 2.17 1.35 -1.36
N GLY A 50 3.50 1.52 -1.31
CA GLY A 50 4.17 2.73 -1.79
C GLY A 50 3.95 2.94 -3.28
N SER A 51 4.16 1.92 -4.11
CA SER A 51 3.97 2.02 -5.57
C SER A 51 2.51 2.37 -5.92
N PHE A 52 1.56 1.74 -5.23
CA PHE A 52 0.13 2.02 -5.38
C PHE A 52 -0.21 3.48 -5.05
N LEU A 53 0.28 4.00 -3.92
CA LEU A 53 0.02 5.38 -3.50
C LEU A 53 0.65 6.41 -4.46
N VAL A 54 1.84 6.11 -5.00
CA VAL A 54 2.49 6.97 -6.00
C VAL A 54 1.68 7.01 -7.30
N VAL A 55 1.16 5.87 -7.77
CA VAL A 55 0.27 5.82 -8.94
C VAL A 55 -1.02 6.61 -8.68
N CYS A 56 -1.62 6.44 -7.49
CA CYS A 56 -2.82 7.19 -7.13
C CYS A 56 -2.57 8.70 -7.12
N ARG A 57 -1.45 9.14 -6.53
CA ARG A 57 -1.05 10.55 -6.50
C ARG A 57 -0.85 11.11 -7.90
N ALA A 58 -0.10 10.41 -8.75
CA ALA A 58 0.20 10.85 -10.11
C ALA A 58 -1.07 10.99 -10.98
N LEU A 59 -1.96 10.00 -10.90
CA LEU A 59 -3.17 9.92 -11.72
C LEU A 59 -4.41 10.58 -11.08
N ARG A 60 -4.23 11.27 -9.94
CA ARG A 60 -5.31 11.88 -9.14
C ARG A 60 -6.46 10.91 -8.83
N LEU A 61 -6.10 9.68 -8.45
CA LEU A 61 -7.04 8.66 -8.00
C LEU A 61 -7.10 8.66 -6.48
N ARG A 62 -8.27 8.40 -5.90
CA ARG A 62 -8.41 8.28 -4.45
C ARG A 62 -8.13 6.82 -4.05
N PRO A 63 -7.14 6.54 -3.19
CA PRO A 63 -6.78 5.16 -2.83
C PRO A 63 -7.94 4.34 -2.27
N PHE A 64 -8.79 4.97 -1.47
CA PHE A 64 -9.92 4.31 -0.81
C PHE A 64 -11.06 3.92 -1.74
N ASP A 65 -11.13 4.47 -2.97
CA ASP A 65 -12.15 4.07 -3.95
C ASP A 65 -11.98 2.59 -4.40
N TYR A 66 -10.81 1.99 -4.15
CA TYR A 66 -10.49 0.61 -4.53
C TYR A 66 -10.54 -0.35 -3.34
N LEU A 67 -10.97 0.12 -2.16
CA LEU A 67 -11.19 -0.73 -1.01
C LEU A 67 -12.59 -1.36 -1.12
N ILE A 68 -12.67 -2.68 -1.05
CA ILE A 68 -13.96 -3.39 -1.04
C ILE A 68 -14.55 -3.29 0.37
N ASP A 69 -15.65 -2.55 0.49
CA ASP A 69 -16.43 -2.52 1.73
C ASP A 69 -17.02 -3.89 2.04
N GLY A 70 -16.98 -4.29 3.31
CA GLY A 70 -17.52 -5.60 3.74
C GLY A 70 -16.59 -6.81 3.49
N ALA A 71 -15.42 -6.63 2.86
CA ALA A 71 -14.36 -7.63 2.95
C ALA A 71 -14.07 -7.86 4.43
N LYS A 72 -14.25 -9.10 4.93
CA LYS A 72 -14.15 -9.46 6.36
C LYS A 72 -12.86 -8.88 6.97
N ARG A 73 -12.92 -7.67 7.52
CA ARG A 73 -11.82 -7.10 8.30
C ARG A 73 -11.64 -8.05 9.47
N ARG A 74 -10.42 -8.55 9.67
CA ARG A 74 -10.12 -9.38 10.84
C ARG A 74 -10.54 -8.56 12.06
N ARG A 75 -11.62 -8.97 12.72
CA ARG A 75 -12.17 -8.25 13.86
C ARG A 75 -11.13 -8.34 14.97
N VAL A 76 -10.36 -7.28 15.16
CA VAL A 76 -9.45 -7.14 16.29
C VAL A 76 -10.32 -6.87 17.51
N THR A 77 -10.50 -7.90 18.32
CA THR A 77 -11.19 -7.78 19.61
C THR A 77 -10.18 -7.35 20.67
N ARG A 78 -10.64 -6.81 21.81
CA ARG A 78 -9.78 -6.51 22.97
C ARG A 78 -8.95 -7.74 23.37
N LYS A 79 -9.52 -8.94 23.25
CA LYS A 79 -8.86 -10.24 23.46
C LYS A 79 -7.75 -10.53 22.43
N THR A 80 -7.94 -10.12 21.17
CA THR A 80 -6.92 -10.24 20.11
C THR A 80 -5.75 -9.28 20.36
N ILE A 81 -6.04 -8.05 20.76
CA ILE A 81 -5.04 -7.03 21.08
C ILE A 81 -4.17 -7.47 22.28
N LEU A 82 -4.81 -7.94 23.36
CA LEU A 82 -4.11 -8.45 24.54
C LEU A 82 -3.20 -9.67 24.23
N ARG A 83 -3.58 -10.51 23.26
CA ARG A 83 -2.74 -11.65 22.80
C ARG A 83 -1.57 -11.23 21.91
N GLN A 84 -1.62 -10.04 21.30
CA GLN A 84 -0.55 -9.48 20.47
C GLN A 84 0.37 -8.53 21.25
N ALA A 85 0.01 -8.20 22.49
CA ALA A 85 0.87 -7.47 23.42
C ALA A 85 1.99 -8.40 23.93
N VAL A 86 2.89 -8.81 23.05
CA VAL A 86 4.15 -9.45 23.42
C VAL A 86 5.27 -8.46 23.15
N THR A 87 5.52 -7.64 24.15
CA THR A 87 6.89 -7.26 24.52
C THR A 87 6.88 -7.26 26.03
N ALA A 88 7.50 -8.29 26.62
CA ALA A 88 7.95 -8.18 27.99
C ALA A 88 8.81 -6.92 28.06
N SER A 89 8.57 -6.06 29.05
CA SER A 89 9.45 -4.94 29.35
C SER A 89 10.80 -5.54 29.73
N VAL A 90 11.74 -5.57 28.78
CA VAL A 90 13.10 -6.05 29.05
C VAL A 90 13.82 -4.92 29.78
N PRO A 91 14.41 -5.16 30.96
CA PRO A 91 15.24 -4.16 31.62
C PRO A 91 16.37 -3.74 30.69
N CYS A 92 16.52 -2.44 30.49
CA CYS A 92 17.66 -1.89 29.76
C CYS A 92 18.87 -1.96 30.69
N GLU A 93 19.78 -2.92 30.46
CA GLU A 93 21.08 -3.01 31.14
C GLU A 93 21.99 -1.87 30.66
N THR A 94 21.71 -0.64 31.08
CA THR A 94 22.64 0.48 30.84
C THR A 94 22.57 1.47 31.97
N ARG A 95 22.82 1.00 33.20
CA ARG A 95 23.34 1.86 34.28
C ARG A 95 23.79 1.02 35.48
N SER A 96 24.99 0.48 35.36
CA SER A 96 25.88 0.25 36.50
C SER A 96 27.27 0.72 36.10
N PHE A 97 27.43 2.03 35.88
CA PHE A 97 28.74 2.65 36.04
C PHE A 97 28.78 3.15 37.48
N ASP A 98 29.33 2.29 38.32
CA ASP A 98 29.73 2.57 39.69
C ASP A 98 30.85 3.62 39.67
N HIS A 99 30.71 4.69 40.43
CA HIS A 99 31.79 5.60 40.79
C HIS A 99 31.78 5.72 42.32
N GLY A 100 32.65 4.93 42.94
CA GLY A 100 33.08 5.03 44.33
C GLY A 100 34.59 4.87 44.38
#